data_AF-F3FNG9-F1
#
_entry.id   AF-F3FNG9-F1
#
_cell.length_a   1.000
_cell.length_b   1.000
_cell.length_c   1.000
_cell.angle_alpha   90.00
_cell.angle_beta   90.00
_cell.angle_gamma   90.00
#
_symmetry.space_group_name_H-M   'P 1'
#
loop_
_entity.id
_entity.type
_entity.pdbx_description
1 polymer ?
#
loop_
_entity_poly.entity_id
_entity_poly.type
_entity_poly.pdbx_seq_one_letter_code
_entity_poly.pdbx_strand_id
1 'polypeptide(L)'
;YVNKMLTGEDFHHHCHSNLTRAVLPHGLTEFDVHDVLNIFQCTGLNHDDLYFMKACPAQKGDYLEFFAEIDLLCALSTCPGGDLSLPMWGPDAQDPLSVCRPLGVEIYDLDASLLDGWQSPERAAYNGLHGLQIAKAEVGAITAQAARAILRSPQTITAPIPSMASSSAG
;
A
#
# COMPACT_ATOMS: atom_id res chain seq x y z
N TYR A 1 8.58 -10.26 -8.41
CA TYR A 1 9.99 -9.81 -8.24
C TYR A 1 10.78 -10.63 -7.22
N VAL A 2 10.33 -10.73 -5.95
CA VAL A 2 11.08 -11.46 -4.90
C VAL A 2 11.34 -12.92 -5.27
N ASN A 3 10.34 -13.64 -5.82
CA ASN A 3 10.55 -15.03 -6.27
C ASN A 3 11.71 -15.14 -7.27
N LYS A 4 11.73 -14.28 -8.29
CA LYS A 4 12.80 -14.23 -9.30
C LYS A 4 14.16 -13.97 -8.67
N MET A 5 14.23 -13.08 -7.68
CA MET A 5 15.45 -12.77 -6.95
C MET A 5 15.96 -13.97 -6.14
N LEU A 6 15.08 -14.72 -5.47
CA LEU A 6 15.46 -15.82 -4.58
C LEU A 6 15.70 -17.14 -5.32
N THR A 7 14.97 -17.40 -6.40
CA THR A 7 14.94 -18.71 -7.08
C THR A 7 15.48 -18.67 -8.50
N GLY A 8 15.56 -17.48 -9.12
CA GLY A 8 15.86 -17.33 -10.54
C GLY A 8 14.65 -17.57 -11.46
N GLU A 9 13.50 -17.96 -10.93
CA GLU A 9 12.31 -18.33 -11.71
C GLU A 9 11.20 -17.26 -11.66
N ASP A 10 10.49 -17.15 -12.77
CA ASP A 10 9.31 -16.30 -12.86
C ASP A 10 8.09 -17.05 -12.32
N PHE A 11 7.33 -16.36 -11.47
CA PHE A 11 6.08 -16.86 -10.92
C PHE A 11 5.06 -15.72 -10.91
N HIS A 12 3.87 -15.96 -11.50
CA HIS A 12 2.90 -14.90 -11.79
C HIS A 12 1.63 -14.94 -10.92
N HIS A 13 1.55 -15.90 -9.99
CA HIS A 13 0.40 -16.12 -9.12
C HIS A 13 0.71 -15.80 -7.66
N HIS A 14 1.50 -14.76 -7.42
CA HIS A 14 1.69 -14.17 -6.09
C HIS A 14 0.68 -13.05 -5.82
N CYS A 15 0.47 -12.70 -4.54
CA CYS A 15 -0.52 -11.70 -4.12
C CYS A 15 -0.42 -10.39 -4.89
N HIS A 16 0.80 -9.86 -5.05
CA HIS A 16 1.02 -8.62 -5.81
C HIS A 16 0.45 -8.69 -7.23
N SER A 17 0.74 -9.74 -8.01
CA SER A 17 0.20 -9.89 -9.36
C SER A 17 -1.30 -10.18 -9.36
N ASN A 18 -1.82 -10.90 -8.38
CA ASN A 18 -3.26 -11.12 -8.23
C ASN A 18 -3.98 -9.77 -8.03
N LEU A 19 -3.46 -8.92 -7.14
CA LEU A 19 -3.99 -7.58 -6.87
C LEU A 19 -3.86 -6.66 -8.07
N THR A 20 -2.70 -6.63 -8.73
CA THR A 20 -2.52 -5.86 -9.97
C THR A 20 -3.60 -6.22 -10.98
N ARG A 21 -3.83 -7.52 -11.24
CA ARG A 21 -4.89 -7.95 -12.16
C ARG A 21 -6.30 -7.57 -11.70
N ALA A 22 -6.55 -7.59 -10.39
CA ALA A 22 -7.85 -7.24 -9.83
C ALA A 22 -8.17 -5.75 -9.98
N VAL A 23 -7.17 -4.87 -9.93
CA VAL A 23 -7.38 -3.41 -10.00
C VAL A 23 -7.37 -2.85 -11.43
N LEU A 24 -6.78 -3.55 -12.40
CA LEU A 24 -6.73 -3.12 -13.81
C LEU A 24 -8.09 -2.72 -14.41
N PRO A 25 -9.19 -3.46 -14.21
CA PRO A 25 -10.51 -3.08 -14.74
C PRO A 25 -11.05 -1.75 -14.22
N HIS A 26 -10.50 -1.24 -13.10
CA HIS A 26 -10.87 0.03 -12.49
C HIS A 26 -9.99 1.20 -12.95
N GLY A 27 -9.15 1.00 -13.97
CA GLY A 27 -8.26 2.03 -14.51
C GLY A 27 -7.01 2.28 -13.67
N LEU A 28 -6.76 1.43 -12.67
CA LEU A 28 -5.57 1.46 -11.83
C LEU A 28 -4.46 0.59 -12.45
N THR A 29 -3.24 0.77 -11.95
CA THR A 29 -2.03 0.14 -12.45
C THR A 29 -1.32 -0.65 -11.35
N GLU A 30 -0.21 -1.30 -11.70
CA GLU A 30 0.66 -1.94 -10.72
C GLU A 30 1.16 -0.97 -9.65
N PHE A 31 1.34 0.32 -9.97
CA PHE A 31 1.82 1.34 -9.04
C PHE A 31 0.80 1.75 -7.98
N ASP A 32 -0.47 1.40 -8.17
CA ASP A 32 -1.55 1.65 -7.22
C ASP A 32 -1.70 0.49 -6.23
N VAL A 33 -1.01 -0.64 -6.45
CA VAL A 33 -0.93 -1.75 -5.48
C VAL A 33 0.06 -1.36 -4.39
N HIS A 34 -0.45 -1.27 -3.17
CA HIS A 34 0.31 -0.91 -1.98
C HIS A 34 0.55 -2.11 -1.06
N ASP A 35 1.31 -1.90 0.01
CA ASP A 35 1.49 -2.87 1.08
C ASP A 35 0.12 -3.31 1.63
N VAL A 36 0.00 -4.61 1.91
CA VAL A 36 -1.29 -5.25 2.20
C VAL A 36 -1.57 -5.35 3.69
N LEU A 37 -2.86 -5.32 4.04
CA LEU A 37 -3.32 -5.92 5.29
C LEU A 37 -3.38 -7.44 5.11
N ASN A 38 -2.52 -8.17 5.81
CA ASN A 38 -2.47 -9.64 5.74
C ASN A 38 -3.55 -10.27 6.62
N ILE A 39 -4.77 -10.37 6.08
CA ILE A 39 -5.92 -10.97 6.77
C ILE A 39 -5.61 -12.42 7.15
N PHE A 40 -5.87 -12.78 8.41
CA PHE A 40 -5.61 -14.08 9.05
C PHE A 40 -4.15 -14.53 9.14
N GLN A 41 -3.18 -13.76 8.63
CA GLN A 41 -1.78 -14.17 8.70
C GLN A 41 -1.24 -14.03 10.13
N CYS A 42 -0.68 -15.11 10.69
CA CYS A 42 -0.08 -15.09 12.02
C CYS A 42 1.42 -14.83 11.92
N THR A 43 1.83 -13.59 12.21
CA THR A 43 3.23 -13.14 12.04
C THR A 43 3.71 -12.26 13.18
N GLY A 44 5.02 -12.06 13.25
CA GLY A 44 5.62 -11.14 14.19
C GLY A 44 7.11 -10.97 13.93
N LEU A 45 7.77 -10.29 14.86
CA LEU A 45 9.22 -10.20 14.93
C LEU A 45 9.72 -11.12 16.06
N ASN A 46 10.79 -11.86 15.81
CA ASN A 46 11.45 -12.64 16.86
C ASN A 46 12.40 -11.74 17.69
N HIS A 47 13.14 -12.32 18.65
CA HIS A 47 14.07 -11.57 19.48
C HIS A 47 15.25 -10.93 18.73
N ASP A 48 15.48 -11.34 17.49
CA ASP A 48 16.53 -10.81 16.61
C ASP A 48 15.96 -9.80 15.58
N ASP A 49 14.74 -9.30 15.80
CA ASP A 49 14.00 -8.41 14.89
C ASP A 49 13.75 -9.00 13.48
N LEU A 50 13.79 -10.32 13.36
CA LEU A 50 13.52 -11.02 12.10
C LEU A 50 12.03 -11.34 11.98
N TYR A 51 11.49 -11.04 10.81
CA TYR A 51 10.11 -11.38 10.45
C TYR A 51 9.91 -12.90 10.40
N PHE A 52 8.89 -13.38 11.10
CA PHE A 52 8.48 -14.78 11.05
C PHE A 52 7.00 -14.93 10.71
N MET A 53 6.67 -16.11 10.19
CA MET A 53 5.31 -16.56 9.91
C MET A 53 5.04 -17.87 10.65
N LYS A 54 3.80 -18.07 11.07
CA LYS A 54 3.30 -19.33 11.65
C LYS A 54 1.98 -19.72 11.00
N ALA A 55 1.62 -20.99 11.17
CA ALA A 55 0.33 -21.51 10.74
C ALA A 55 -0.81 -20.60 11.23
N CYS A 56 -1.70 -20.26 10.31
CA CYS A 56 -2.90 -19.49 10.59
C CYS A 56 -3.79 -20.23 11.58
N PRO A 57 -4.25 -19.59 12.68
CA PRO A 57 -5.15 -20.22 13.64
C PRO A 57 -6.63 -20.18 13.22
N ALA A 58 -6.96 -19.44 12.16
CA ALA A 58 -8.34 -19.21 11.75
C ALA A 58 -9.01 -20.50 11.26
N GLN A 59 -10.29 -20.64 11.57
CA GLN A 59 -11.14 -21.75 11.21
C GLN A 59 -12.26 -21.30 10.27
N LYS A 60 -12.93 -22.26 9.64
CA LYS A 60 -14.11 -21.97 8.82
C LYS A 60 -15.18 -21.31 9.70
N GLY A 61 -15.60 -20.10 9.31
CA GLY A 61 -16.57 -19.31 10.05
C GLY A 61 -15.96 -18.14 10.80
N ASP A 62 -14.63 -18.10 10.98
CA ASP A 62 -13.96 -16.90 11.45
C ASP A 62 -14.02 -15.80 10.37
N TYR A 63 -14.27 -14.58 10.80
CA TYR A 63 -14.39 -13.42 9.91
C TYR A 63 -13.80 -12.17 10.56
N LEU A 64 -13.42 -11.22 9.71
CA LEU A 64 -13.17 -9.83 10.10
C LEU A 64 -14.25 -8.99 9.43
N GLU A 65 -14.85 -8.11 10.21
CA GLU A 65 -15.88 -7.18 9.72
C GLU A 65 -15.33 -5.76 9.77
N PHE A 66 -15.63 -4.99 8.73
CA PHE A 66 -15.17 -3.62 8.57
C PHE A 66 -16.38 -2.72 8.30
N PHE A 67 -16.38 -1.54 8.91
CA PHE A 67 -17.28 -0.45 8.55
C PHE A 67 -16.58 0.47 7.54
N ALA A 68 -17.17 0.66 6.36
CA ALA A 68 -16.62 1.52 5.32
C ALA A 68 -16.94 2.99 5.64
N GLU A 69 -15.98 3.70 6.23
CA GLU A 69 -16.17 5.12 6.57
C GLU A 69 -16.19 6.05 5.35
N ILE A 70 -15.64 5.59 4.21
CA ILE A 70 -15.63 6.28 2.92
C ILE A 70 -15.99 5.27 1.82
N ASP A 71 -16.21 5.77 0.59
CA ASP A 71 -16.32 4.90 -0.59
C ASP A 71 -14.98 4.18 -0.84
N LEU A 72 -15.03 2.85 -0.94
CA LEU A 72 -13.85 2.00 -1.08
C LEU A 72 -13.90 1.15 -2.35
N LEU A 73 -12.74 0.97 -2.97
CA LEU A 73 -12.46 -0.14 -3.86
C LEU A 73 -11.60 -1.16 -3.11
N CYS A 74 -12.17 -2.32 -2.79
CA CYS A 74 -11.44 -3.40 -2.11
C CYS A 74 -11.00 -4.46 -3.11
N ALA A 75 -9.70 -4.72 -3.19
CA ALA A 75 -9.13 -5.85 -3.90
C ALA A 75 -8.60 -6.89 -2.91
N LEU A 76 -8.96 -8.16 -3.12
CA LEU A 76 -8.55 -9.27 -2.27
C LEU A 76 -7.81 -10.33 -3.09
N SER A 77 -6.75 -10.89 -2.50
CA SER A 77 -6.03 -12.02 -3.07
C SER A 77 -5.99 -13.17 -2.06
N THR A 78 -6.42 -14.36 -2.47
CA THR A 78 -6.12 -15.60 -1.75
C THR A 78 -4.64 -15.93 -1.93
N CYS A 79 -3.85 -15.80 -0.86
CA CYS A 79 -2.41 -15.99 -0.92
C CYS A 79 -2.07 -17.43 -1.35
N PRO A 80 -1.15 -17.63 -2.33
CA PRO A 80 -0.74 -18.98 -2.74
C PRO A 80 0.03 -19.74 -1.65
N GLY A 81 0.45 -19.07 -0.56
CA GLY A 81 1.04 -19.71 0.62
C GLY A 81 0.03 -20.38 1.55
N GLY A 82 -1.27 -20.27 1.25
CA GLY A 82 -2.35 -20.88 2.02
C GLY A 82 -2.37 -20.41 3.48
N ASP A 83 -2.47 -21.35 4.41
CA ASP A 83 -2.45 -21.07 5.86
C ASP A 83 -1.04 -21.01 6.45
N LEU A 84 0.02 -21.08 5.62
CA LEU A 84 1.42 -21.06 6.04
C LEU A 84 1.82 -22.20 6.99
N SER A 85 1.04 -23.29 7.03
CA SER A 85 1.36 -24.49 7.80
C SER A 85 2.39 -25.40 7.13
N LEU A 86 2.58 -25.25 5.82
CA LEU A 86 3.53 -26.04 5.03
C LEU A 86 4.83 -25.25 4.78
N PRO A 87 6.00 -25.90 4.88
CA PRO A 87 7.26 -25.28 4.51
C PRO A 87 7.27 -24.96 3.00
N MET A 88 7.45 -23.69 2.66
CA MET A 88 7.50 -23.21 1.27
C MET A 88 8.90 -23.30 0.66
N TRP A 89 9.93 -23.53 1.49
CA TRP A 89 11.34 -23.48 1.09
C TRP A 89 12.13 -24.59 1.79
N GLY A 90 13.26 -24.98 1.21
CA GLY A 90 14.16 -26.01 1.76
C GLY A 90 13.89 -27.41 1.23
N PRO A 91 14.62 -28.43 1.73
CA PRO A 91 14.54 -29.81 1.24
C PRO A 91 13.17 -30.46 1.46
N ASP A 92 12.41 -29.99 2.46
CA ASP A 92 11.08 -30.48 2.80
C ASP A 92 9.95 -29.62 2.22
N ALA A 93 10.26 -28.76 1.25
CA ALA A 93 9.28 -27.85 0.65
C ALA A 93 8.09 -28.60 0.04
N GLN A 94 6.89 -28.08 0.29
CA GLN A 94 5.63 -28.65 -0.18
C GLN A 94 4.82 -27.61 -0.95
N ASP A 95 3.92 -28.08 -1.81
CA ASP A 95 3.00 -27.22 -2.53
C ASP A 95 1.90 -26.67 -1.59
N PRO A 96 1.91 -25.37 -1.25
CA PRO A 96 0.95 -24.80 -0.31
C PRO A 96 -0.45 -24.65 -0.91
N LEU A 97 -0.63 -24.86 -2.22
CA LEU A 97 -1.96 -24.87 -2.84
C LEU A 97 -2.89 -25.91 -2.20
N SER A 98 -2.35 -26.99 -1.65
CA SER A 98 -3.11 -28.01 -0.91
C SER A 98 -3.77 -27.48 0.36
N VAL A 99 -3.26 -26.38 0.93
CA VAL A 99 -3.80 -25.70 2.12
C VAL A 99 -4.36 -24.30 1.80
N CYS A 100 -4.46 -23.96 0.51
CA CYS A 100 -5.15 -22.77 0.05
C CYS A 100 -6.67 -22.95 0.13
N ARG A 101 -7.35 -21.94 0.67
CA ARG A 101 -8.81 -21.91 0.79
C ARG A 101 -9.34 -20.63 0.17
N PRO A 102 -10.50 -20.68 -0.51
CA PRO A 102 -11.14 -19.46 -1.02
C PRO A 102 -11.55 -18.56 0.15
N LEU A 103 -11.45 -17.25 -0.06
CA LEU A 103 -11.97 -16.24 0.85
C LEU A 103 -13.26 -15.64 0.26
N GLY A 104 -14.27 -15.47 1.10
CA GLY A 104 -15.51 -14.77 0.76
C GLY A 104 -15.46 -13.31 1.19
N VAL A 105 -16.18 -12.46 0.47
CA VAL A 105 -16.47 -11.08 0.88
C VAL A 105 -17.98 -10.90 0.78
N GLU A 106 -18.59 -10.42 1.86
CA GLU A 106 -20.00 -10.10 1.93
C GLU A 106 -20.12 -8.60 2.20
N ILE A 107 -21.06 -7.95 1.49
CA ILE A 107 -21.30 -6.51 1.60
C ILE A 107 -22.71 -6.33 2.13
N TYR A 108 -22.83 -5.55 3.20
CA TYR A 108 -24.09 -5.30 3.89
C TYR A 108 -24.38 -3.80 3.87
N ASP A 109 -25.60 -3.44 3.49
CA ASP A 109 -26.11 -2.08 3.67
C ASP A 109 -26.74 -1.94 5.06
N LEU A 110 -26.44 -0.83 5.72
CA LEU A 110 -27.01 -0.51 7.03
C LEU A 110 -28.34 0.23 6.88
N ASP A 111 -29.21 0.06 7.87
CA ASP A 111 -30.36 0.95 8.02
C ASP A 111 -29.87 2.38 8.23
N ALA A 112 -30.39 3.33 7.45
CA ALA A 112 -29.96 4.72 7.47
C ALA A 112 -30.10 5.36 8.87
N SER A 113 -31.05 4.91 9.69
CA SER A 113 -31.23 5.39 11.07
C SER A 113 -30.05 5.05 11.99
N LEU A 114 -29.28 4.01 11.69
CA LEU A 114 -28.06 3.67 12.45
C LEU A 114 -26.91 4.66 12.18
N LEU A 115 -27.02 5.45 11.12
CA LEU A 115 -26.04 6.46 10.72
C LEU A 115 -26.46 7.88 11.13
N ASP A 116 -27.52 8.03 11.95
CA ASP A 116 -27.98 9.32 12.44
C ASP A 116 -26.88 10.07 13.21
N GLY A 117 -26.47 11.22 12.67
CA GLY A 117 -25.40 12.05 13.24
C GLY A 117 -23.98 11.59 12.91
N TRP A 118 -23.80 10.44 12.23
CA TRP A 118 -22.50 10.03 11.70
C TRP A 118 -22.15 10.84 10.44
N GLN A 119 -20.86 11.12 10.26
CA GLN A 119 -20.32 11.80 9.07
C GLN A 119 -19.03 11.11 8.64
N SER A 120 -18.89 10.92 7.33
CA SER A 120 -17.64 10.46 6.71
C SER A 120 -16.48 11.37 7.10
N PRO A 121 -15.29 10.82 7.42
CA PRO A 121 -14.13 11.63 7.74
C PRO A 121 -13.68 12.49 6.56
N GLU A 122 -13.18 13.69 6.85
CA GLU A 122 -12.56 14.56 5.85
C GLU A 122 -11.07 14.22 5.67
N ARG A 123 -10.53 14.57 4.49
CA ARG A 123 -9.09 14.52 4.25
C ARG A 123 -8.38 15.46 5.22
N ALA A 124 -7.21 15.04 5.74
CA ALA A 124 -6.39 15.89 6.60
C ALA A 124 -6.17 17.30 6.01
N ALA A 125 -6.46 18.34 6.80
CA ALA A 125 -6.46 19.75 6.39
C ALA A 125 -5.06 20.35 6.14
N TYR A 126 -4.03 19.51 6.00
CA TYR A 126 -2.68 19.97 5.66
C TYR A 126 -2.65 20.54 4.25
N ASN A 127 -2.18 21.77 4.10
CA ASN A 127 -2.19 22.48 2.82
C ASN A 127 -1.22 21.91 1.76
N GLY A 128 -0.38 20.93 2.11
CA GLY A 128 0.56 20.31 1.17
C GLY A 128 1.68 21.23 0.69
N LEU A 129 1.85 22.42 1.29
CA LEU A 129 2.83 23.40 0.81
C LEU A 129 4.23 23.16 1.38
N HIS A 130 4.39 22.32 2.40
CA HIS A 130 5.70 21.99 2.97
C HIS A 130 6.54 23.23 3.38
N GLY A 131 5.86 24.29 3.84
CA GLY A 131 6.47 25.55 4.24
C GLY A 131 6.90 26.46 3.08
N LEU A 132 6.64 26.05 1.83
CA LEU A 132 6.95 26.83 0.64
C LEU A 132 5.85 27.84 0.35
N GLN A 133 6.26 29.07 0.04
CA GLN A 133 5.39 30.09 -0.51
C GLN A 133 5.44 29.97 -2.04
N ILE A 134 4.31 29.71 -2.67
CA ILE A 134 4.24 29.74 -4.14
C ILE A 134 4.25 31.22 -4.57
N ALA A 135 5.42 31.75 -4.90
CA ALA A 135 5.54 33.07 -5.49
C ALA A 135 4.83 33.05 -6.86
N LYS A 136 3.88 33.97 -7.05
CA LYS A 136 3.23 34.18 -8.34
C LYS A 136 4.29 34.59 -9.36
N ALA A 137 4.51 33.79 -10.40
CA ALA A 137 5.41 34.18 -11.48
C ALA A 137 4.87 35.45 -12.16
N GLU A 138 5.66 36.53 -12.18
CA GLU A 138 5.33 37.72 -12.96
C GLU A 138 5.51 37.41 -14.45
N VAL A 139 4.40 37.33 -15.17
CA VAL A 139 4.35 37.02 -16.61
C VAL A 139 5.03 38.11 -17.48
N GLY A 140 5.45 39.23 -16.90
CA GLY A 140 6.02 40.38 -17.63
C GLY A 140 7.51 40.29 -18.00
N ALA A 141 8.29 39.36 -17.42
CA ALA A 141 9.74 39.29 -17.66
C ALA A 141 10.20 38.07 -18.47
N ILE A 142 9.29 37.16 -18.84
CA ILE A 142 9.61 35.91 -19.56
C ILE A 142 9.22 36.02 -21.04
N THR A 143 9.67 37.07 -21.72
CA THR A 143 9.69 37.08 -23.18
C THR A 143 11.14 37.13 -23.66
N ALA A 144 11.55 36.03 -24.32
CA ALA A 144 12.81 35.76 -25.01
C ALA A 144 13.96 35.06 -24.23
N GLN A 145 14.18 35.30 -22.93
CA GLN A 145 15.38 34.72 -22.26
C GLN A 145 15.19 33.28 -21.75
N ALA A 146 13.99 32.88 -21.33
CA ALA A 146 13.75 31.53 -20.80
C ALA A 146 13.72 30.42 -21.86
N ALA A 147 13.30 30.73 -23.09
CA ALA A 147 13.24 29.74 -24.18
C ALA A 147 14.63 29.20 -24.58
N ARG A 148 15.72 29.95 -24.31
CA ARG A 148 17.09 29.51 -24.59
C ARG A 148 17.74 28.72 -23.44
N ALA A 149 17.26 28.88 -22.20
CA ALA A 149 17.85 28.22 -21.03
C ALA A 149 17.33 26.79 -20.81
N ILE A 150 16.10 26.49 -21.22
CA ILE A 150 15.47 25.17 -21.00
C ILE A 150 16.10 24.08 -21.89
N LEU A 151 16.72 24.43 -23.01
CA LEU A 151 17.31 23.46 -23.94
C LEU A 151 18.79 23.13 -23.68
N ARG A 152 19.45 23.75 -22.68
CA ARG A 152 20.84 23.43 -22.34
C ARG A 152 21.13 23.55 -20.85
N SER A 153 21.10 22.40 -20.16
CA SER A 153 21.96 21.97 -19.03
C SER A 153 21.16 21.49 -17.81
N PRO A 154 21.61 20.39 -17.15
CA PRO A 154 21.04 19.93 -15.89
C PRO A 154 21.46 20.89 -14.78
N GLN A 155 20.52 21.67 -14.26
CA GLN A 155 20.74 22.43 -13.03
C GLN A 155 20.43 21.50 -11.86
N THR A 156 21.46 21.07 -11.15
CA THR A 156 21.34 20.42 -9.85
C THR A 156 20.66 21.38 -8.89
N ILE A 157 19.38 21.14 -8.57
CA ILE A 157 18.68 21.89 -7.53
C ILE A 157 19.10 21.26 -6.19
N THR A 158 20.06 21.86 -5.49
CA THR A 158 20.29 21.56 -4.08
C THR A 158 19.31 22.39 -3.25
N ALA A 159 18.34 21.72 -2.64
CA ALA A 159 17.47 22.35 -1.64
C ALA A 159 18.28 22.59 -0.34
N PRO A 160 18.23 23.79 0.26
CA PRO A 160 18.82 24.01 1.58
C PRO A 160 18.01 23.25 2.64
N ILE A 161 18.71 22.53 3.52
CA ILE A 161 18.14 21.93 4.73
C ILE A 161 17.78 23.06 5.69
N PRO A 162 16.53 23.21 6.16
CA PRO A 162 16.21 24.17 7.21
C PRO A 162 16.93 23.76 8.50
N SER A 163 17.65 24.68 9.13
CA SER A 163 18.18 24.44 10.48
C SER A 163 17.01 24.25 11.45
N MET A 164 16.99 23.12 12.15
CA MET A 164 16.13 22.96 13.31
C MET A 164 16.60 23.93 14.39
N ALA A 165 15.93 25.09 14.49
CA ALA A 165 16.03 25.91 15.68
C ALA A 165 15.35 25.14 16.82
N SER A 166 16.15 24.63 17.75
CA SER A 166 15.67 24.09 19.01
C SER A 166 14.96 25.20 19.79
N SER A 167 13.63 25.17 19.83
CA SER A 167 12.88 25.93 20.83
C SER A 167 12.88 25.14 22.14
N SER A 168 13.89 25.41 22.97
CA SER A 168 13.82 25.17 24.41
C SER A 168 13.04 26.32 25.06
N ALA A 169 11.88 26.00 25.63
CA ALA A 169 11.17 26.76 26.66
C ALA A 169 10.02 25.85 27.11
N GLY A 170 9.71 25.62 28.39
CA GLY A 170 10.17 26.14 29.67
C GLY A 170 9.22 25.55 30.71
#